data_AF-A0A9P9BR58-F1
#
_entry.id   AF-A0A9P9BR58-F1
#
_cell.length_a   1.000
_cell.length_b   1.000
_cell.length_c   1.000
_cell.angle_alpha   90.00
_cell.angle_beta   90.00
_cell.angle_gamma   90.00
#
_symmetry.space_group_name_H-M   'P 1'
#
loop_
_entity.id
_entity.type
_entity.pdbx_description
1 polymer ?
#
loop_
_entity_poly.entity_id
_entity_poly.type
_entity_poly.pdbx_seq_one_letter_code
_entity_poly.pdbx_strand_id
1 'polypeptide(L)'
;MLDSSLSHTRAALDQIFGRYSSKFRHLRSSSWLATATIEDPTKISDYAGTGDASIAEHVPSATQRRNLDFRSRIPPGSWDSHMHVLDPRFPLSPQAVYTPSPTAPTRLQHANAFEADVGLDNIVLVQPSIYGYDNSCLLDALQSLGPDRARGVVAFEDPALWAAREGLSACSSSSSLSSTSTGQMSSELLKEWHELGVRGVRINLQSHGQKDVSADDFRSLLRRYIEIVKPFGWVVQVYVAIDMVHILEPLVAEYKNGKDNQGVKLCIDHMGHPHLSQLAEYQATRDPYTIPGFDALVRLLETGIVYVKMSAAYRFSAEMEDAATSPRDADTASRDVWPIASELLRVAGMSRVVFATDWPHTRYDGLDIRPWMQSVVDLCGADQELVERVFRGNAEDLWSVKRLE
;
A
#
# COMPACT_ATOMS: atom_id res chain seq x y z
N MET A 1 9.55 26.03 -0.41
CA MET A 1 10.22 24.96 -1.20
C MET A 1 9.27 23.80 -1.52
N LEU A 2 8.44 23.32 -0.57
CA LEU A 2 7.34 22.38 -0.85
C LEU A 2 6.32 22.90 -1.89
N ASP A 3 5.92 24.18 -1.81
CA ASP A 3 4.95 24.77 -2.76
C ASP A 3 5.46 24.89 -4.21
N SER A 4 6.77 25.11 -4.41
CA SER A 4 7.34 25.21 -5.75
C SER A 4 7.47 23.83 -6.41
N SER A 5 7.79 22.80 -5.63
CA SER A 5 7.90 21.41 -6.12
C SER A 5 6.53 20.86 -6.53
N LEU A 6 5.50 21.04 -5.69
CA LEU A 6 4.10 20.69 -6.01
C LEU A 6 3.56 21.36 -7.28
N SER A 7 4.00 22.60 -7.56
CA SER A 7 3.59 23.31 -8.79
C SER A 7 4.21 22.72 -10.06
N HIS A 8 5.45 22.20 -9.99
CA HIS A 8 6.11 21.54 -11.11
C HIS A 8 5.56 20.13 -11.35
N THR A 9 5.33 19.35 -10.28
CA THR A 9 4.65 18.06 -10.37
C THR A 9 3.27 18.22 -11.01
N ARG A 10 2.51 19.23 -10.57
CA ARG A 10 1.18 19.51 -11.10
C ARG A 10 1.22 19.95 -12.55
N ALA A 11 2.20 20.77 -12.96
CA ALA A 11 2.37 21.17 -14.36
C ALA A 11 2.81 20.02 -15.29
N ALA A 12 3.68 19.12 -14.81
CA ALA A 12 4.11 17.93 -15.56
C ALA A 12 2.97 16.91 -15.71
N LEU A 13 2.21 16.68 -14.64
CA LEU A 13 1.01 15.84 -14.67
C LEU A 13 -0.09 16.52 -15.51
N ASP A 14 -0.29 17.83 -15.41
CA ASP A 14 -1.21 18.58 -16.26
C ASP A 14 -0.74 18.61 -17.74
N GLN A 15 0.54 18.42 -18.06
CA GLN A 15 1.00 18.23 -19.44
C GLN A 15 0.73 16.82 -19.96
N ILE A 16 0.89 15.79 -19.11
CA ILE A 16 0.55 14.40 -19.43
C ILE A 16 -0.98 14.24 -19.59
N PHE A 17 -1.76 14.90 -18.73
CA PHE A 17 -3.21 14.77 -18.64
C PHE A 17 -4.00 15.97 -19.17
N GLY A 18 -3.35 17.03 -19.64
CA GLY A 18 -4.00 18.22 -20.23
C GLY A 18 -4.84 17.92 -21.46
N ARG A 19 -4.71 16.73 -22.03
CA ARG A 19 -5.58 16.20 -23.10
C ARG A 19 -6.84 15.50 -22.58
N TYR A 20 -6.89 15.15 -21.30
CA TYR A 20 -8.07 14.61 -20.61
C TYR A 20 -8.71 15.67 -19.68
N SER A 21 -7.96 16.69 -19.25
CA SER A 21 -8.34 17.62 -18.16
C SER A 21 -9.47 18.61 -18.47
N SER A 22 -9.92 18.77 -19.71
CA SER A 22 -10.91 19.81 -20.06
C SER A 22 -12.29 19.59 -19.41
N LYS A 23 -12.57 18.39 -18.89
CA LYS A 23 -13.78 18.10 -18.09
C LYS A 23 -13.62 18.30 -16.57
N PHE A 24 -12.41 18.52 -16.06
CA PHE A 24 -12.10 18.44 -14.63
C PHE A 24 -12.24 19.77 -13.86
N ARG A 25 -12.77 20.83 -14.49
CA ARG A 25 -12.97 22.14 -13.84
C ARG A 25 -14.26 22.26 -13.04
N HIS A 26 -15.31 21.48 -13.34
CA HIS A 26 -16.65 21.76 -12.80
C HIS A 26 -16.96 21.15 -11.43
N LEU A 27 -16.05 20.37 -10.84
CA LEU A 27 -16.26 19.78 -9.50
C LEU A 27 -15.41 20.43 -8.39
N ARG A 28 -14.87 21.63 -8.63
CA ARG A 28 -14.05 22.36 -7.65
C ARG A 28 -14.64 23.73 -7.34
N SER A 29 -15.66 23.80 -6.47
CA SER A 29 -15.86 24.96 -5.57
C SER A 29 -16.91 24.72 -4.47
N SER A 30 -16.44 24.86 -3.22
CA SER A 30 -17.10 25.53 -2.09
C SER A 30 -18.07 24.80 -1.15
N SER A 31 -17.92 25.18 0.13
CA SER A 31 -18.51 24.74 1.39
C SER A 31 -20.02 24.97 1.58
N TRP A 32 -20.64 24.08 2.36
CA TRP A 32 -21.78 24.20 3.30
C TRP A 32 -22.84 25.34 3.16
N LEU A 33 -24.10 24.88 3.25
CA LEU A 33 -25.41 25.52 3.54
C LEU A 33 -26.32 25.98 2.37
N ALA A 34 -27.57 25.51 2.49
CA ALA A 34 -28.85 26.01 1.98
C ALA A 34 -29.44 25.45 0.64
N THR A 35 -30.47 24.62 0.83
CA THR A 35 -31.76 24.49 0.12
C THR A 35 -32.00 25.07 -1.29
N ALA A 36 -32.74 24.25 -2.07
CA ALA A 36 -33.61 24.55 -3.23
C ALA A 36 -32.87 24.74 -4.59
N THR A 37 -33.34 24.33 -5.77
CA THR A 37 -34.46 23.52 -6.28
C THR A 37 -34.07 23.14 -7.73
N ILE A 38 -34.70 22.11 -8.31
CA ILE A 38 -34.51 21.60 -9.68
C ILE A 38 -35.07 22.58 -10.74
N GLU A 39 -34.31 22.93 -11.78
CA GLU A 39 -34.79 23.36 -13.14
C GLU A 39 -33.74 22.99 -14.22
N ASP A 40 -34.04 22.01 -15.10
CA ASP A 40 -34.45 22.09 -16.54
C ASP A 40 -33.30 21.86 -17.56
N PRO A 41 -33.24 20.70 -18.25
CA PRO A 41 -32.15 20.31 -19.14
C PRO A 41 -32.48 20.60 -20.62
N THR A 42 -32.37 21.85 -21.06
CA THR A 42 -32.48 22.17 -22.50
C THR A 42 -31.51 23.28 -22.91
N LYS A 43 -30.22 22.98 -23.08
CA LYS A 43 -29.27 23.77 -23.90
C LYS A 43 -27.91 23.08 -24.04
N ILE A 44 -27.81 22.13 -24.95
CA ILE A 44 -26.54 21.75 -25.59
C ILE A 44 -26.83 21.58 -27.09
N SER A 45 -26.61 22.63 -27.86
CA SER A 45 -26.32 22.55 -29.28
C SER A 45 -25.27 23.61 -29.61
N ASP A 46 -24.48 23.31 -30.62
CA ASP A 46 -23.46 24.17 -31.24
C ASP A 46 -22.08 24.07 -30.59
N TYR A 47 -21.27 23.13 -31.07
CA TYR A 47 -20.02 23.45 -31.76
C TYR A 47 -19.48 22.17 -32.43
N ALA A 48 -19.76 22.04 -33.72
CA ALA A 48 -19.12 21.11 -34.62
C ALA A 48 -18.14 21.89 -35.51
N GLY A 49 -16.92 21.35 -35.69
CA GLY A 49 -16.05 21.68 -36.82
C GLY A 49 -14.75 22.39 -36.47
N THR A 50 -13.65 21.65 -36.46
CA THR A 50 -12.62 21.68 -37.51
C THR A 50 -11.57 20.62 -37.19
N GLY A 51 -11.46 19.64 -38.08
CA GLY A 51 -10.43 18.61 -37.99
C GLY A 51 -9.11 19.15 -38.49
N ASP A 52 -8.03 18.84 -37.76
CA ASP A 52 -6.68 18.82 -38.30
C ASP A 52 -6.15 17.39 -38.17
N ALA A 53 -5.98 16.76 -39.32
CA ALA A 53 -5.50 15.41 -39.48
C ALA A 53 -3.97 15.45 -39.59
N SER A 54 -3.26 15.61 -38.47
CA SER A 54 -1.79 15.51 -38.44
C SER A 54 -1.20 15.28 -37.05
N ILE A 55 -1.75 14.39 -36.23
CA ILE A 55 -1.03 13.86 -35.05
C ILE A 55 -1.20 12.34 -34.99
N ALA A 56 -0.55 11.65 -35.92
CA ALA A 56 -0.28 10.23 -35.78
C ALA A 56 0.94 10.03 -34.87
N GLU A 57 0.74 9.24 -33.82
CA GLU A 57 1.71 8.35 -33.18
C GLU A 57 2.99 8.93 -32.55
N HIS A 58 2.98 9.00 -31.22
CA HIS A 58 4.11 8.55 -30.40
C HIS A 58 3.60 7.77 -29.18
N VAL A 59 2.91 6.68 -29.46
CA VAL A 59 2.81 5.55 -28.53
C VAL A 59 3.93 4.60 -28.95
N PRO A 60 4.95 4.33 -28.11
CA PRO A 60 6.02 3.41 -28.49
C PRO A 60 5.44 2.05 -28.87
N SER A 61 5.77 1.60 -30.08
CA SER A 61 5.48 0.26 -30.59
C SER A 61 6.03 -0.81 -29.64
N ALA A 62 5.25 -1.87 -29.42
CA ALA A 62 5.50 -3.00 -28.52
C ALA A 62 6.71 -3.90 -28.89
N THR A 63 7.70 -3.38 -29.62
CA THR A 63 8.84 -4.18 -30.11
C THR A 63 10.22 -3.62 -29.75
N GLN A 64 10.29 -2.50 -29.03
CA GLN A 64 11.56 -2.00 -28.48
C GLN A 64 11.64 -2.42 -27.01
N ARG A 65 12.58 -3.31 -26.65
CA ARG A 65 12.87 -3.59 -25.23
C ARG A 65 13.11 -2.24 -24.55
N ARG A 66 12.17 -1.82 -23.69
CA ARG A 66 12.26 -0.57 -22.95
C ARG A 66 13.60 -0.58 -22.21
N ASN A 67 14.43 0.42 -22.45
CA ASN A 67 15.68 0.55 -21.71
C ASN A 67 15.29 0.92 -20.27
N LEU A 68 15.57 0.04 -19.31
CA LEU A 68 15.21 0.25 -17.92
C LEU A 68 16.37 0.98 -17.23
N ASP A 69 16.14 2.23 -16.86
CA ASP A 69 17.11 3.11 -16.20
C ASP A 69 16.75 3.48 -14.76
N PHE A 70 15.61 2.97 -14.25
CA PHE A 70 15.07 3.28 -12.92
C PHE A 70 16.11 3.20 -11.80
N ARG A 71 17.01 2.20 -11.84
CA ARG A 71 18.06 2.00 -10.84
C ARG A 71 19.00 3.20 -10.70
N SER A 72 19.25 3.93 -11.79
CA SER A 72 20.07 5.14 -11.78
C SER A 72 19.31 6.39 -11.31
N ARG A 73 17.97 6.30 -11.24
CA ARG A 73 17.06 7.41 -10.93
C ARG A 73 16.51 7.36 -9.51
N ILE A 74 16.43 6.18 -8.89
CA ILE A 74 16.07 6.03 -7.48
C ILE A 74 17.24 6.44 -6.57
N PRO A 75 16.98 7.08 -5.42
CA PRO A 75 18.06 7.52 -4.54
C PRO A 75 18.71 6.35 -3.77
N PRO A 76 19.99 6.46 -3.37
CA PRO A 76 20.54 5.59 -2.35
C PRO A 76 19.74 5.66 -1.05
N GLY A 77 19.67 4.55 -0.32
CA GLY A 77 18.83 4.37 0.85
C GLY A 77 17.36 4.10 0.54
N SER A 78 17.03 3.77 -0.72
CA SER A 78 15.65 3.43 -1.11
C SER A 78 15.12 2.22 -0.35
N TRP A 79 13.82 2.23 -0.08
CA TRP A 79 13.09 1.23 0.69
C TRP A 79 12.15 0.41 -0.21
N ASP A 80 12.19 -0.90 -0.09
CA ASP A 80 11.04 -1.74 -0.42
C ASP A 80 10.09 -1.79 0.78
N SER A 81 8.94 -1.12 0.68
CA SER A 81 7.98 -1.06 1.80
C SER A 81 7.07 -2.29 1.94
N HIS A 82 7.27 -3.35 1.16
CA HIS A 82 6.49 -4.59 1.30
C HIS A 82 7.16 -5.79 0.64
N MET A 83 7.74 -6.65 1.46
CA MET A 83 8.35 -7.90 1.03
C MET A 83 7.96 -9.08 1.92
N HIS A 84 7.83 -10.25 1.32
CA HIS A 84 7.63 -11.51 2.04
C HIS A 84 8.87 -12.40 1.92
N VAL A 85 9.25 -13.06 3.01
CA VAL A 85 10.28 -14.11 2.98
C VAL A 85 9.61 -15.41 3.36
N LEU A 86 9.78 -16.45 2.54
CA LEU A 86 9.21 -17.76 2.77
C LEU A 86 10.35 -18.78 2.84
N ASP A 87 10.47 -19.45 3.98
CA ASP A 87 11.51 -20.45 4.23
C ASP A 87 10.87 -21.77 4.73
N PRO A 88 11.13 -22.91 4.05
CA PRO A 88 10.63 -24.23 4.45
C PRO A 88 11.01 -24.70 5.85
N ARG A 89 11.98 -24.04 6.52
CA ARG A 89 12.32 -24.31 7.93
C ARG A 89 11.16 -23.99 8.89
N PHE A 90 10.25 -23.09 8.51
CA PHE A 90 9.15 -22.65 9.35
C PHE A 90 7.83 -23.31 8.91
N PRO A 91 7.00 -23.76 9.87
CA PRO A 91 5.76 -24.46 9.56
C PRO A 91 4.73 -23.54 8.92
N LEU A 92 4.01 -24.04 7.92
CA LEU A 92 2.84 -23.33 7.41
C LEU A 92 1.69 -23.38 8.42
N SER A 93 0.88 -22.33 8.42
CA SER A 93 -0.39 -22.29 9.14
C SER A 93 -1.32 -23.40 8.61
N PRO A 94 -2.11 -24.04 9.50
CA PRO A 94 -3.16 -24.96 9.07
C PRO A 94 -4.21 -24.32 8.14
N GLN A 95 -4.32 -22.99 8.14
CA GLN A 95 -5.23 -22.20 7.29
C GLN A 95 -4.53 -21.65 6.02
N ALA A 96 -3.30 -22.07 5.73
CA ALA A 96 -2.57 -21.60 4.55
C ALA A 96 -3.34 -21.94 3.26
N VAL A 97 -3.65 -20.90 2.47
CA VAL A 97 -4.44 -21.03 1.23
C VAL A 97 -3.59 -21.46 0.01
N TYR A 98 -2.27 -21.53 0.17
CA TYR A 98 -1.35 -22.10 -0.82
C TYR A 98 -0.06 -22.56 -0.13
N THR A 99 0.68 -23.44 -0.81
CA THR A 99 2.04 -23.86 -0.41
C THR A 99 3.04 -23.32 -1.42
N PRO A 100 4.07 -22.57 -1.01
CA PRO A 100 5.12 -22.11 -1.92
C PRO A 100 5.84 -23.29 -2.57
N SER A 101 6.23 -23.14 -3.84
CA SER A 101 7.07 -24.16 -4.49
C SER A 101 8.38 -24.35 -3.73
N PRO A 102 8.83 -25.58 -3.44
CA PRO A 102 10.09 -25.84 -2.75
C PRO A 102 11.33 -25.28 -3.46
N THR A 103 11.21 -25.02 -4.77
CA THR A 103 12.29 -24.48 -5.61
C THR A 103 12.14 -22.99 -5.88
N ALA A 104 11.06 -22.35 -5.45
CA ALA A 104 10.88 -20.93 -5.66
C ALA A 104 11.93 -20.13 -4.85
N PRO A 105 12.54 -19.09 -5.43
CA PRO A 105 13.54 -18.31 -4.74
C PRO A 105 12.86 -17.36 -3.74
N THR A 106 12.51 -17.84 -2.55
CA THR A 106 11.68 -17.07 -1.57
C THR A 106 12.36 -16.79 -0.23
N ARG A 107 13.53 -17.40 0.02
CA ARG A 107 14.31 -17.21 1.25
C ARG A 107 15.02 -15.86 1.32
N LEU A 108 15.50 -15.49 2.51
CA LEU A 108 16.16 -14.21 2.77
C LEU A 108 17.36 -13.94 1.86
N GLN A 109 18.16 -14.97 1.56
CA GLN A 109 19.30 -14.83 0.65
C GLN A 109 18.85 -14.41 -0.77
N HIS A 110 17.69 -14.88 -1.22
CA HIS A 110 17.15 -14.53 -2.53
C HIS A 110 16.54 -13.12 -2.51
N ALA A 111 15.88 -12.75 -1.41
CA ALA A 111 15.43 -11.38 -1.17
C ALA A 111 16.61 -10.39 -1.25
N ASN A 112 17.69 -10.64 -0.51
CA ASN A 112 18.89 -9.80 -0.55
C ASN A 112 19.52 -9.70 -1.95
N ALA A 113 19.57 -10.81 -2.69
CA ALA A 113 20.10 -10.81 -4.05
C ALA A 113 19.19 -10.01 -5.01
N PHE A 114 17.87 -10.13 -4.86
CA PHE A 114 16.90 -9.36 -5.62
C PHE A 114 17.01 -7.86 -5.34
N GLU A 115 17.05 -7.45 -4.06
CA GLU A 115 17.15 -6.05 -3.65
C GLU A 115 18.44 -5.39 -4.16
N ALA A 116 19.57 -6.10 -4.08
CA ALA A 116 20.85 -5.64 -4.63
C ALA A 116 20.84 -5.47 -6.16
N ASP A 117 20.04 -6.29 -6.86
CA ASP A 117 19.88 -6.21 -8.31
C ASP A 117 19.02 -5.01 -8.73
N VAL A 118 17.93 -4.74 -8.00
CA VAL A 118 17.02 -3.62 -8.30
C VAL A 118 17.45 -2.29 -7.66
N GLY A 119 18.42 -2.29 -6.76
CA GLY A 119 18.99 -1.09 -6.16
C GLY A 119 18.19 -0.53 -4.98
N LEU A 120 17.51 -1.39 -4.23
CA LEU A 120 16.84 -1.04 -2.98
C LEU A 120 17.71 -1.50 -1.80
N ASP A 121 18.01 -0.59 -0.88
CA ASP A 121 18.99 -0.84 0.18
C ASP A 121 18.34 -1.37 1.47
N ASN A 122 17.08 -0.99 1.67
CA ASN A 122 16.32 -1.21 2.89
C ASN A 122 15.00 -1.96 2.61
N ILE A 123 14.55 -2.77 3.57
CA ILE A 123 13.45 -3.73 3.37
C ILE A 123 12.44 -3.63 4.51
N VAL A 124 11.16 -3.64 4.16
CA VAL A 124 10.06 -3.88 5.11
C VAL A 124 9.52 -5.30 4.91
N LEU A 125 9.87 -6.17 5.83
CA LEU A 125 9.36 -7.53 5.89
C LEU A 125 7.93 -7.53 6.43
N VAL A 126 7.01 -8.12 5.68
CA VAL A 126 5.60 -8.18 6.00
C VAL A 126 5.22 -9.65 6.22
N GLN A 127 4.47 -9.93 7.28
CA GLN A 127 4.00 -11.28 7.57
C GLN A 127 3.10 -11.82 6.44
N PRO A 128 3.48 -12.93 5.78
CA PRO A 128 2.65 -13.55 4.76
C PRO A 128 1.56 -14.41 5.42
N SER A 129 0.36 -14.44 4.82
CA SER A 129 -0.79 -15.14 5.39
C SER A 129 -0.59 -16.66 5.55
N ILE A 130 0.32 -17.27 4.79
CA ILE A 130 0.60 -18.72 4.87
C ILE A 130 1.24 -19.14 6.21
N TYR A 131 1.80 -18.21 6.98
CA TYR A 131 2.31 -18.47 8.32
C TYR A 131 1.32 -18.07 9.43
N GLY A 132 0.16 -17.51 9.07
CA GLY A 132 -0.82 -17.01 10.03
C GLY A 132 -0.17 -16.01 11.00
N TYR A 133 -0.28 -16.30 12.30
CA TYR A 133 0.29 -15.49 13.38
C TYR A 133 1.65 -15.97 13.89
N ASP A 134 2.24 -17.00 13.25
CA ASP A 134 3.63 -17.39 13.52
C ASP A 134 4.59 -16.45 12.77
N ASN A 135 5.10 -15.45 13.48
CA ASN A 135 6.02 -14.46 12.91
C ASN A 135 7.49 -14.94 12.90
N SER A 136 7.79 -16.19 13.27
CA SER A 136 9.18 -16.65 13.48
C SER A 136 10.06 -16.50 12.24
N CYS A 137 9.53 -16.77 11.04
CA CYS A 137 10.29 -16.58 9.79
C CYS A 137 10.64 -15.10 9.55
N LEU A 138 9.72 -14.19 9.85
CA LEU A 138 9.93 -12.75 9.72
C LEU A 138 10.93 -12.25 10.75
N LEU A 139 10.81 -12.68 12.01
CA LEU A 139 11.70 -12.28 13.10
C LEU A 139 13.13 -12.80 12.90
N ASP A 140 13.31 -14.04 12.42
CA ASP A 140 14.61 -14.61 12.02
C ASP A 140 15.30 -13.75 10.95
N ALA A 141 14.52 -13.28 9.97
CA ALA A 141 15.01 -12.41 8.92
C ALA A 141 15.36 -11.00 9.43
N LEU A 142 14.56 -10.42 10.33
CA LEU A 142 14.91 -9.14 10.98
C LEU A 142 16.19 -9.24 11.80
N GLN A 143 16.35 -10.32 12.57
CA GLN A 143 17.55 -10.56 13.37
C GLN A 143 18.81 -10.63 12.50
N SER A 144 18.67 -11.18 11.28
CA SER A 144 19.78 -11.30 10.31
C SER A 144 20.09 -9.98 9.60
N LEU A 145 19.09 -9.15 9.30
CA LEU A 145 19.26 -7.89 8.58
C LEU A 145 19.64 -6.71 9.49
N GLY A 146 19.15 -6.72 10.73
CA GLY A 146 19.31 -5.65 11.70
C GLY A 146 18.36 -4.46 11.47
N PRO A 147 18.08 -3.67 12.52
CA PRO A 147 17.15 -2.55 12.48
C PRO A 147 17.71 -1.31 11.75
N ASP A 148 18.91 -1.35 11.20
CA ASP A 148 19.42 -0.27 10.34
C ASP A 148 18.94 -0.44 8.89
N ARG A 149 18.80 -1.68 8.43
CA ARG A 149 18.36 -2.02 7.06
C ARG A 149 16.93 -2.52 6.96
N ALA A 150 16.35 -3.03 8.04
CA ALA A 150 15.07 -3.72 7.99
C ALA A 150 14.02 -3.20 8.98
N ARG A 151 12.76 -3.32 8.58
CA ARG A 151 11.58 -3.12 9.42
C ARG A 151 10.63 -4.29 9.27
N GLY A 152 9.85 -4.55 10.32
CA GLY A 152 8.86 -5.64 10.34
C GLY A 152 7.43 -5.15 10.44
N VAL A 153 6.52 -5.83 9.75
CA VAL A 153 5.08 -5.75 9.95
C VAL A 153 4.58 -7.16 10.28
N VAL A 154 4.29 -7.40 11.55
CA VAL A 154 3.84 -8.69 12.08
C VAL A 154 2.34 -8.89 11.89
N ALA A 155 1.84 -10.09 12.13
CA ALA A 155 0.42 -10.33 12.34
C ALA A 155 0.22 -11.08 13.67
N PHE A 156 -0.83 -10.75 14.40
CA PHE A 156 -1.23 -11.47 15.61
C PHE A 156 -2.75 -11.51 15.71
N GLU A 157 -3.27 -12.38 16.57
CA GLU A 157 -4.71 -12.52 16.80
C GLU A 157 -5.36 -11.21 17.27
N ASP A 158 -6.68 -11.13 17.17
CA ASP A 158 -7.45 -10.04 17.76
C ASP A 158 -7.05 -9.81 19.23
N PRO A 159 -6.60 -8.59 19.59
CA PRO A 159 -6.19 -8.28 20.95
C PRO A 159 -7.20 -8.60 22.06
N ALA A 160 -8.51 -8.62 21.75
CA ALA A 160 -9.50 -9.00 22.76
C ALA A 160 -9.40 -10.48 23.17
N LEU A 161 -8.85 -11.34 22.31
CA LEU A 161 -8.64 -12.75 22.64
C LEU A 161 -7.50 -12.95 23.63
N TRP A 162 -6.57 -12.00 23.73
CA TRP A 162 -5.52 -12.03 24.75
C TRP A 162 -6.12 -11.92 26.15
N ALA A 163 -7.02 -10.95 26.36
CA ALA A 163 -7.74 -10.76 27.62
C ALA A 163 -8.63 -11.95 28.01
N ALA A 164 -9.27 -12.59 27.02
CA ALA A 164 -10.12 -13.77 27.27
C ALA A 164 -9.31 -14.99 27.76
N ARG A 165 -8.08 -15.19 27.28
CA ARG A 165 -7.17 -16.25 27.77
C ARG A 165 -6.78 -16.00 29.24
N GLU A 166 -6.72 -14.74 29.68
CA GLU A 166 -6.45 -14.39 31.09
C GLU A 166 -7.58 -14.81 32.03
N GLY A 167 -8.85 -14.62 31.61
CA GLY A 167 -10.03 -14.99 32.40
C GLY A 167 -10.20 -16.51 32.58
N LEU A 168 -9.70 -17.31 31.63
CA LEU A 168 -9.68 -18.77 31.71
C LEU A 168 -8.52 -19.29 32.57
N SER A 169 -7.33 -18.67 32.49
CA SER A 169 -6.15 -19.05 33.29
C SER A 169 -6.32 -18.75 34.78
N ALA A 170 -7.06 -17.70 35.16
CA ALA A 170 -7.31 -17.34 36.56
C ALA A 170 -8.26 -18.33 37.28
N CYS A 171 -9.06 -19.10 36.53
CA CYS A 171 -9.99 -20.10 37.08
C CYS A 171 -9.34 -21.49 37.27
N SER A 172 -8.10 -21.70 36.84
CA SER A 172 -7.38 -22.97 37.03
C SER A 172 -6.17 -22.80 37.96
N SER A 173 -6.35 -23.28 39.19
CA SER A 173 -5.34 -23.67 40.19
C SER A 173 -4.64 -22.61 41.04
N SER A 174 -4.87 -22.76 42.34
CA SER A 174 -4.03 -22.33 43.45
C SER A 174 -2.63 -22.95 43.39
N SER A 175 -1.58 -22.14 43.33
CA SER A 175 -0.37 -22.23 44.18
C SER A 175 0.70 -21.23 43.74
N SER A 176 1.23 -20.53 44.73
CA SER A 176 2.42 -19.66 44.74
C SER A 176 3.40 -19.88 43.56
N LEU A 177 3.44 -18.95 42.61
CA LEU A 177 4.64 -18.53 41.87
C LEU A 177 4.38 -17.16 41.20
N SER A 178 5.34 -16.23 41.37
CA SER A 178 5.56 -14.96 40.65
C SER A 178 4.41 -14.40 39.81
N SER A 179 3.76 -13.36 40.33
CA SER A 179 2.80 -12.51 39.62
C SER A 179 3.47 -11.73 38.47
N THR A 180 3.56 -12.34 37.30
CA THR A 180 3.78 -11.60 36.05
C THR A 180 2.53 -11.81 35.21
N SER A 181 1.68 -10.80 35.13
CA SER A 181 0.40 -10.89 34.42
C SER A 181 0.65 -11.03 32.92
N THR A 182 -0.20 -11.79 32.23
CA THR A 182 -0.10 -12.03 30.78
C THR A 182 -0.22 -10.76 29.92
N GLY A 183 -0.90 -9.71 30.42
CA GLY A 183 -0.86 -8.36 29.85
C GLY A 183 0.55 -7.76 29.82
N GLN A 184 1.34 -8.03 30.86
CA GLN A 184 2.78 -7.74 30.87
C GLN A 184 3.47 -8.54 29.75
N MET A 185 3.24 -9.87 29.67
CA MET A 185 3.84 -10.72 28.62
C MET A 185 3.54 -10.24 27.19
N SER A 186 2.35 -9.70 26.93
CA SER A 186 2.02 -9.10 25.63
C SER A 186 2.80 -7.80 25.37
N SER A 187 2.98 -6.94 26.39
CA SER A 187 3.78 -5.72 26.24
C SER A 187 5.28 -6.00 26.15
N GLU A 188 5.79 -6.98 26.88
CA GLU A 188 7.19 -7.41 26.78
C GLU A 188 7.48 -8.01 25.40
N LEU A 189 6.61 -8.88 24.89
CA LEU A 189 6.75 -9.45 23.55
C LEU A 189 6.74 -8.37 22.46
N LEU A 190 5.80 -7.41 22.53
CA LEU A 190 5.75 -6.30 21.59
C LEU A 190 6.99 -5.40 21.69
N LYS A 191 7.55 -5.23 22.90
CA LYS A 191 8.81 -4.52 23.12
C LYS A 191 9.99 -5.26 22.50
N GLU A 192 10.10 -6.58 22.69
CA GLU A 192 11.13 -7.40 22.06
C GLU A 192 11.06 -7.30 20.52
N TRP A 193 9.85 -7.42 19.95
CA TRP A 193 9.64 -7.22 18.52
C TRP A 193 10.00 -5.81 18.06
N HIS A 194 9.67 -4.79 18.85
CA HIS A 194 10.05 -3.42 18.55
C HIS A 194 11.58 -3.24 18.55
N GLU A 195 12.29 -3.84 19.50
CA GLU A 195 13.76 -3.81 19.56
C GLU A 195 14.40 -4.52 18.36
N LEU A 196 13.79 -5.62 17.88
CA LEU A 196 14.20 -6.32 16.65
C LEU A 196 13.93 -5.53 15.36
N GLY A 197 13.11 -4.47 15.40
CA GLY A 197 12.81 -3.62 14.25
C GLY A 197 11.38 -3.67 13.74
N VAL A 198 10.46 -4.37 14.43
CA VAL A 198 9.04 -4.34 14.09
C VAL A 198 8.47 -2.94 14.32
N ARG A 199 7.75 -2.42 13.32
CA ARG A 199 7.11 -1.11 13.33
C ARG A 199 5.69 -1.14 12.84
N GLY A 200 5.08 -2.31 12.69
CA GLY A 200 3.69 -2.40 12.28
C GLY A 200 3.04 -3.73 12.58
N VAL A 201 1.71 -3.69 12.51
CA VAL A 201 0.85 -4.88 12.49
C VAL A 201 0.00 -4.86 11.24
N ARG A 202 -0.21 -6.03 10.62
CA ARG A 202 -1.04 -6.19 9.42
C ARG A 202 -2.38 -6.84 9.73
N ILE A 203 -3.45 -6.20 9.26
CA ILE A 203 -4.80 -6.76 9.22
C ILE A 203 -5.15 -7.02 7.75
N ASN A 204 -5.41 -8.28 7.42
CA ASN A 204 -5.62 -8.73 6.05
C ASN A 204 -7.00 -9.38 5.89
N LEU A 205 -7.98 -8.61 5.40
CA LEU A 205 -9.32 -9.11 5.10
C LEU A 205 -9.41 -9.65 3.66
N GLN A 206 -8.65 -9.07 2.74
CA GLN A 206 -8.72 -9.42 1.31
C GLN A 206 -8.29 -10.87 1.03
N SER A 207 -7.23 -11.36 1.67
CA SER A 207 -6.69 -12.70 1.37
C SER A 207 -7.52 -13.84 1.97
N HIS A 208 -8.37 -13.54 2.95
CA HIS A 208 -9.22 -14.53 3.61
C HIS A 208 -10.64 -14.56 3.03
N GLY A 209 -10.94 -13.73 2.03
CA GLY A 209 -12.26 -13.68 1.39
C GLY A 209 -13.40 -13.32 2.36
N GLN A 210 -13.08 -12.69 3.50
CA GLN A 210 -14.07 -12.29 4.50
C GLN A 210 -14.87 -11.09 3.99
N LYS A 211 -15.97 -11.36 3.29
CA LYS A 211 -16.90 -10.34 2.79
C LYS A 211 -18.00 -9.98 3.80
N ASP A 212 -18.13 -10.74 4.89
CA ASP A 212 -19.27 -10.66 5.81
C ASP A 212 -18.96 -9.92 7.13
N VAL A 213 -17.82 -9.23 7.23
CA VAL A 213 -17.52 -8.41 8.42
C VAL A 213 -18.27 -7.09 8.28
N SER A 214 -19.11 -6.75 9.27
CA SER A 214 -19.79 -5.46 9.28
C SER A 214 -18.78 -4.32 9.38
N ALA A 215 -19.10 -3.16 8.82
CA ALA A 215 -18.24 -1.98 8.92
C ALA A 215 -17.92 -1.61 10.39
N ASP A 216 -18.88 -1.84 11.30
CA ASP A 216 -18.76 -1.52 12.72
C ASP A 216 -17.83 -2.50 13.43
N ASP A 217 -17.93 -3.79 13.12
CA ASP A 217 -17.02 -4.82 13.66
C ASP A 217 -15.60 -4.58 13.16
N PHE A 218 -15.42 -4.22 11.89
CA PHE A 218 -14.10 -3.94 11.35
C PHE A 218 -13.47 -2.69 11.99
N ARG A 219 -14.22 -1.59 12.16
CA ARG A 219 -13.72 -0.41 12.88
C ARG A 219 -13.38 -0.76 14.33
N SER A 220 -14.18 -1.59 15.00
CA SER A 220 -13.93 -2.02 16.37
C SER A 220 -12.70 -2.92 16.49
N LEU A 221 -12.45 -3.78 15.51
CA LEU A 221 -11.21 -4.55 15.39
C LEU A 221 -10.00 -3.62 15.23
N LEU A 222 -10.04 -2.69 14.27
CA LEU A 222 -8.94 -1.75 14.04
C LEU A 222 -8.65 -0.90 15.27
N ARG A 223 -9.68 -0.40 15.97
CA ARG A 223 -9.50 0.35 17.23
C ARG A 223 -8.70 -0.45 18.26
N ARG A 224 -8.99 -1.74 18.42
CA ARG A 224 -8.25 -2.60 19.36
C ARG A 224 -6.78 -2.77 18.97
N TYR A 225 -6.48 -2.97 17.68
CA TYR A 225 -5.08 -3.00 17.22
C TYR A 225 -4.38 -1.66 17.45
N ILE A 226 -5.05 -0.55 17.12
CA ILE A 226 -4.51 0.78 17.30
C ILE A 226 -4.12 1.02 18.76
N GLU A 227 -5.01 0.75 19.71
CA GLU A 227 -4.73 0.96 21.14
C GLU A 227 -3.53 0.15 21.64
N ILE A 228 -3.36 -1.09 21.15
CA ILE A 228 -2.24 -1.95 21.53
C ILE A 228 -0.90 -1.45 20.98
N VAL A 229 -0.87 -0.99 19.73
CA VAL A 229 0.40 -0.69 19.05
C VAL A 229 0.79 0.79 19.12
N LYS A 230 -0.15 1.67 19.51
CA LYS A 230 0.07 3.11 19.68
C LYS A 230 1.24 3.46 20.62
N PRO A 231 1.45 2.80 21.78
CA PRO A 231 2.58 3.10 22.67
C PRO A 231 3.96 2.91 22.02
N PHE A 232 4.05 2.09 20.96
CA PHE A 232 5.28 1.83 20.23
C PHE A 232 5.42 2.68 18.95
N GLY A 233 4.41 3.51 18.63
CA GLY A 233 4.36 4.29 17.39
C GLY A 233 4.30 3.42 16.12
N TRP A 234 3.73 2.21 16.22
CA TRP A 234 3.63 1.28 15.09
C TRP A 234 2.52 1.70 14.11
N VAL A 235 2.71 1.30 12.87
CA VAL A 235 1.77 1.43 11.76
C VAL A 235 0.74 0.30 11.81
N VAL A 236 -0.52 0.62 11.60
CA VAL A 236 -1.55 -0.38 11.32
C VAL A 236 -1.70 -0.50 9.81
N GLN A 237 -1.14 -1.57 9.24
CA GLN A 237 -1.22 -1.89 7.83
C GLN A 237 -2.52 -2.64 7.53
N VAL A 238 -3.27 -2.19 6.54
CA VAL A 238 -4.59 -2.72 6.20
C VAL A 238 -4.60 -3.18 4.74
N TYR A 239 -4.97 -4.44 4.53
CA TYR A 239 -5.27 -4.96 3.21
C TYR A 239 -6.77 -5.22 3.06
N VAL A 240 -7.42 -4.31 2.34
CA VAL A 240 -8.86 -4.27 2.07
C VAL A 240 -9.10 -3.84 0.63
N ALA A 241 -10.22 -4.25 0.04
CA ALA A 241 -10.67 -3.76 -1.26
C ALA A 241 -11.03 -2.26 -1.22
N ILE A 242 -10.88 -1.58 -2.37
CA ILE A 242 -10.94 -0.12 -2.44
C ILE A 242 -12.33 0.44 -2.09
N ASP A 243 -13.38 -0.32 -2.40
CA ASP A 243 -14.77 0.01 -2.10
C ASP A 243 -15.07 0.03 -0.59
N MET A 244 -14.28 -0.67 0.22
CA MET A 244 -14.38 -0.71 1.68
C MET A 244 -13.51 0.33 2.38
N VAL A 245 -12.65 1.08 1.67
CA VAL A 245 -11.71 2.04 2.26
C VAL A 245 -12.43 3.15 3.04
N HIS A 246 -13.64 3.53 2.63
CA HIS A 246 -14.47 4.52 3.32
C HIS A 246 -14.77 4.16 4.79
N ILE A 247 -14.72 2.86 5.16
CA ILE A 247 -14.91 2.40 6.54
C ILE A 247 -13.85 2.99 7.49
N LEU A 248 -12.70 3.39 6.95
CA LEU A 248 -11.62 3.99 7.74
C LEU A 248 -11.87 5.47 8.06
N GLU A 249 -12.74 6.19 7.35
CA GLU A 249 -12.93 7.64 7.52
C GLU A 249 -13.37 8.03 8.95
N PRO A 250 -14.39 7.38 9.57
CA PRO A 250 -14.76 7.70 10.94
C PRO A 250 -13.64 7.40 11.95
N LEU A 251 -12.95 6.28 11.76
CA LEU A 251 -11.83 5.87 12.62
C LEU A 251 -10.68 6.89 12.54
N VAL A 252 -10.32 7.32 11.33
CA VAL A 252 -9.28 8.33 11.09
C VAL A 252 -9.67 9.67 11.72
N ALA A 253 -10.94 10.06 11.67
CA ALA A 253 -11.43 11.28 12.32
C ALA A 253 -11.30 11.25 13.85
N GLU A 254 -11.48 10.08 14.48
CA GLU A 254 -11.28 9.86 15.92
C GLU A 254 -9.80 10.11 16.31
N TYR A 255 -8.85 9.57 15.55
CA TYR A 255 -7.42 9.63 15.88
C TYR A 255 -6.69 10.87 15.36
N LYS A 256 -7.22 11.57 14.36
CA LYS A 256 -6.63 12.82 13.83
C LYS A 256 -6.65 13.97 14.85
N ASN A 257 -7.65 14.01 15.72
CA ASN A 257 -7.90 15.12 16.65
C ASN A 257 -7.45 14.82 18.10
N GLY A 258 -6.72 13.72 18.33
CA GLY A 258 -6.23 13.32 19.65
C GLY A 258 -5.26 14.36 20.26
N LYS A 259 -5.38 14.59 21.58
CA LYS A 259 -4.63 15.61 22.34
C LYS A 259 -3.13 15.33 22.47
N ASP A 260 -2.66 14.16 22.06
CA ASP A 260 -1.40 13.56 22.44
C ASP A 260 -0.34 13.57 21.34
N ASN A 261 -0.65 14.07 20.13
CA ASN A 261 0.27 14.28 19.00
C ASN A 261 1.16 13.06 18.60
N GLN A 262 0.92 11.89 19.20
CA GLN A 262 1.50 10.60 18.85
C GLN A 262 0.51 9.90 17.91
N GLY A 263 0.51 10.39 16.68
CA GLY A 263 -0.41 9.99 15.63
C GLY A 263 -0.15 8.55 15.19
N VAL A 264 -1.17 7.71 15.38
CA VAL A 264 -1.25 6.39 14.77
C VAL A 264 -1.24 6.57 13.26
N LYS A 265 -0.40 5.80 12.57
CA LYS A 265 -0.34 5.79 11.11
C LYS A 265 -1.10 4.58 10.59
N LEU A 266 -1.89 4.79 9.55
CA LEU A 266 -2.49 3.69 8.79
C LEU A 266 -1.74 3.56 7.45
N CYS A 267 -1.59 2.33 6.95
CA CYS A 267 -1.01 2.09 5.63
C CYS A 267 -1.90 1.14 4.83
N ILE A 268 -2.43 1.61 3.70
CA ILE A 268 -3.28 0.82 2.80
C ILE A 268 -2.39 0.09 1.80
N ASP A 269 -2.53 -1.24 1.75
CA ASP A 269 -1.79 -2.09 0.83
C ASP A 269 -2.25 -1.90 -0.63
N HIS A 270 -1.31 -2.00 -1.57
CA HIS A 270 -1.54 -2.20 -3.01
C HIS A 270 -2.57 -1.22 -3.63
N MET A 271 -2.44 0.08 -3.38
CA MET A 271 -3.37 1.11 -3.89
C MET A 271 -4.85 0.88 -3.54
N GLY A 272 -5.14 0.09 -2.50
CA GLY A 272 -6.50 -0.32 -2.14
C GLY A 272 -7.03 -1.50 -2.97
N HIS A 273 -6.21 -2.17 -3.78
CA HIS A 273 -6.59 -3.35 -4.57
C HIS A 273 -7.83 -3.11 -5.46
N PRO A 274 -7.75 -2.19 -6.43
CA PRO A 274 -8.86 -1.93 -7.31
C PRO A 274 -9.13 -3.15 -8.22
N HIS A 275 -10.35 -3.68 -8.21
CA HIS A 275 -10.76 -4.81 -9.06
C HIS A 275 -11.08 -4.35 -10.48
N LEU A 276 -10.07 -3.94 -11.25
CA LEU A 276 -10.25 -3.21 -12.51
C LEU A 276 -11.03 -3.97 -13.59
N SER A 277 -10.97 -5.31 -13.59
CA SER A 277 -11.73 -6.15 -14.53
C SER A 277 -13.25 -5.95 -14.45
N GLN A 278 -13.76 -5.49 -13.30
CA GLN A 278 -15.19 -5.35 -13.02
C GLN A 278 -15.69 -3.90 -13.13
N LEU A 279 -14.83 -2.96 -13.51
CA LEU A 279 -15.12 -1.52 -13.48
C LEU A 279 -15.28 -0.97 -14.90
N ALA A 280 -16.44 -1.23 -15.51
CA ALA A 280 -16.70 -0.87 -16.91
C ALA A 280 -16.56 0.64 -17.19
N GLU A 281 -17.03 1.48 -16.26
CA GLU A 281 -16.91 2.94 -16.39
C GLU A 281 -15.45 3.39 -16.31
N TYR A 282 -14.67 2.83 -15.39
CA TYR A 282 -13.23 3.10 -15.33
C TYR A 282 -12.50 2.64 -16.59
N GLN A 283 -12.82 1.45 -17.11
CA GLN A 283 -12.23 0.94 -18.34
C GLN A 283 -12.52 1.88 -19.54
N ALA A 284 -13.73 2.45 -19.60
CA ALA A 284 -14.15 3.37 -20.66
C ALA A 284 -13.56 4.78 -20.51
N THR A 285 -13.49 5.31 -19.29
CA THR A 285 -13.15 6.72 -19.03
C THR A 285 -11.69 6.92 -18.63
N ARG A 286 -11.08 5.90 -18.03
CA ARG A 286 -9.80 5.95 -17.31
C ARG A 286 -9.77 6.96 -16.18
N ASP A 287 -10.92 7.40 -15.68
CA ASP A 287 -11.05 8.32 -14.55
C ASP A 287 -11.08 7.54 -13.22
N PRO A 288 -10.03 7.62 -12.37
CA PRO A 288 -9.99 6.92 -11.09
C PRO A 288 -11.17 7.23 -10.17
N TYR A 289 -11.79 8.42 -10.28
CA TYR A 289 -12.93 8.80 -9.44
C TYR A 289 -14.23 8.06 -9.78
N THR A 290 -14.26 7.33 -10.88
CA THR A 290 -15.36 6.39 -11.21
C THR A 290 -15.24 5.07 -10.45
N ILE A 291 -14.10 4.81 -9.80
CA ILE A 291 -13.87 3.62 -8.97
C ILE A 291 -14.52 3.85 -7.59
N PRO A 292 -15.50 3.03 -7.17
CA PRO A 292 -16.10 3.17 -5.85
C PRO A 292 -15.06 3.13 -4.73
N GLY A 293 -15.04 4.14 -3.86
CA GLY A 293 -14.13 4.26 -2.73
C GLY A 293 -12.78 4.94 -3.03
N PHE A 294 -12.45 5.23 -4.31
CA PHE A 294 -11.23 5.95 -4.65
C PHE A 294 -11.24 7.40 -4.13
N ASP A 295 -12.39 8.07 -4.15
CA ASP A 295 -12.58 9.39 -3.57
C ASP A 295 -12.34 9.40 -2.05
N ALA A 296 -12.78 8.36 -1.34
CA ALA A 296 -12.50 8.16 0.08
C ALA A 296 -11.00 7.94 0.33
N LEU A 297 -10.33 7.14 -0.50
CA LEU A 297 -8.87 6.98 -0.43
C LEU A 297 -8.14 8.33 -0.55
N VAL A 298 -8.54 9.18 -1.50
CA VAL A 298 -7.95 10.52 -1.65
C VAL A 298 -8.17 11.37 -0.39
N ARG A 299 -9.40 11.46 0.13
CA ARG A 299 -9.70 12.20 1.37
C ARG A 299 -8.91 11.69 2.58
N LEU A 300 -8.71 10.36 2.66
CA LEU A 300 -7.91 9.74 3.71
C LEU A 300 -6.44 10.14 3.62
N LEU A 301 -5.85 10.16 2.42
CA LEU A 301 -4.46 10.60 2.24
C LEU A 301 -4.27 12.07 2.64
N GLU A 302 -5.22 12.93 2.31
CA GLU A 302 -5.23 14.35 2.69
C GLU A 302 -5.30 14.59 4.21
N THR A 303 -5.68 13.58 5.00
CA THR A 303 -5.68 13.70 6.48
C THR A 303 -4.29 13.82 7.07
N GLY A 304 -3.27 13.35 6.35
CA GLY A 304 -1.90 13.27 6.84
C GLY A 304 -1.62 12.10 7.79
N ILE A 305 -2.55 11.18 8.05
CA ILE A 305 -2.25 9.99 8.88
C ILE A 305 -2.25 8.67 8.10
N VAL A 306 -2.88 8.66 6.92
CA VAL A 306 -2.99 7.47 6.07
C VAL A 306 -1.94 7.52 4.97
N TYR A 307 -1.26 6.40 4.78
CA TYR A 307 -0.32 6.13 3.69
C TYR A 307 -0.91 5.08 2.75
N VAL A 308 -0.39 5.02 1.53
CA VAL A 308 -0.75 3.99 0.54
C VAL A 308 0.51 3.44 -0.12
N LYS A 309 0.53 2.12 -0.35
CA LYS A 309 1.63 1.45 -1.05
C LYS A 309 1.40 1.42 -2.56
N MET A 310 2.30 2.06 -3.31
CA MET A 310 2.43 1.95 -4.76
C MET A 310 3.09 0.62 -5.11
N SER A 311 2.30 -0.45 -5.14
CA SER A 311 2.81 -1.82 -5.21
C SER A 311 1.85 -2.75 -5.91
N ALA A 312 2.38 -3.89 -6.37
CA ALA A 312 1.62 -5.03 -6.85
C ALA A 312 0.58 -4.73 -7.96
N ALA A 313 0.87 -3.79 -8.86
CA ALA A 313 -0.03 -3.40 -9.95
C ALA A 313 -0.51 -4.60 -10.81
N TYR A 314 0.34 -5.61 -10.96
CA TYR A 314 0.04 -6.87 -11.65
C TYR A 314 -1.12 -7.67 -11.04
N ARG A 315 -1.54 -7.36 -9.80
CA ARG A 315 -2.66 -8.05 -9.13
C ARG A 315 -4.04 -7.52 -9.55
N PHE A 316 -4.13 -6.45 -10.33
CA PHE A 316 -5.41 -5.76 -10.61
C PHE A 316 -5.95 -5.97 -12.03
N SER A 317 -5.10 -6.33 -12.98
CA SER A 317 -5.49 -6.44 -14.39
C SER A 317 -6.20 -7.77 -14.68
N ALA A 318 -7.29 -7.71 -15.46
CA ALA A 318 -8.02 -8.88 -15.95
C ALA A 318 -7.12 -9.88 -16.70
N GLU A 319 -6.13 -9.35 -17.44
CA GLU A 319 -5.19 -10.13 -18.27
C GLU A 319 -4.24 -11.03 -17.44
N MET A 320 -4.17 -10.83 -16.12
CA MET A 320 -3.34 -11.63 -15.22
C MET A 320 -4.09 -12.81 -14.59
N GLU A 321 -5.43 -12.89 -14.73
CA GLU A 321 -6.22 -14.05 -14.29
C GLU A 321 -6.08 -15.26 -15.23
N ASP A 322 -5.69 -15.05 -16.49
CA ASP A 322 -5.58 -16.10 -17.52
C ASP A 322 -4.11 -16.50 -17.77
N ALA A 323 -3.55 -17.26 -16.83
CA ALA A 323 -2.14 -17.62 -16.73
C ALA A 323 -1.59 -18.54 -17.86
N ALA A 324 -2.34 -18.85 -18.92
CA ALA A 324 -2.01 -19.99 -19.77
C ALA A 324 -1.22 -19.70 -21.07
N THR A 325 -1.13 -18.46 -21.59
CA THR A 325 -0.90 -18.31 -23.06
C THR A 325 0.10 -17.29 -23.59
N SER A 326 0.89 -16.52 -22.82
CA SER A 326 2.01 -15.75 -23.42
C SER A 326 3.09 -15.26 -22.44
N PRO A 327 4.31 -14.91 -22.93
CA PRO A 327 5.34 -14.25 -22.13
C PRO A 327 4.75 -12.97 -21.53
N ARG A 328 4.64 -12.93 -20.22
CA ARG A 328 3.78 -12.00 -19.49
C ARG A 328 4.51 -10.70 -19.22
N ASP A 329 4.45 -9.76 -20.15
CA ASP A 329 5.09 -8.46 -19.98
C ASP A 329 4.30 -7.62 -18.96
N ALA A 330 4.93 -7.31 -17.82
CA ALA A 330 4.38 -6.41 -16.81
C ALA A 330 4.10 -4.98 -17.34
N ASP A 331 4.56 -4.64 -18.56
CA ASP A 331 4.33 -3.34 -19.20
C ASP A 331 2.83 -3.10 -19.50
N THR A 332 2.07 -4.13 -19.90
CA THR A 332 0.65 -3.98 -20.26
C THR A 332 -0.23 -3.79 -19.02
N ALA A 333 -0.06 -4.64 -18.00
CA ALA A 333 -0.77 -4.53 -16.71
C ALA A 333 -0.48 -3.19 -16.00
N SER A 334 0.70 -2.61 -16.22
CA SER A 334 1.06 -1.32 -15.65
C SER A 334 0.22 -0.17 -16.20
N ARG A 335 -0.12 -0.16 -17.50
CA ARG A 335 -0.81 0.98 -18.14
C ARG A 335 -2.24 1.18 -17.62
N ASP A 336 -2.93 0.09 -17.30
CA ASP A 336 -4.29 0.15 -16.73
C ASP A 336 -4.30 0.81 -15.35
N VAL A 337 -3.19 0.80 -14.64
CA VAL A 337 -3.06 1.35 -13.29
C VAL A 337 -2.49 2.77 -13.31
N TRP A 338 -1.93 3.24 -14.44
CA TRP A 338 -1.31 4.57 -14.52
C TRP A 338 -2.22 5.73 -14.10
N PRO A 339 -3.51 5.80 -14.47
CA PRO A 339 -4.36 6.89 -14.00
C PRO A 339 -4.50 6.93 -12.48
N ILE A 340 -4.63 5.75 -11.84
CA ILE A 340 -4.72 5.60 -10.38
C ILE A 340 -3.39 6.02 -9.74
N ALA A 341 -2.28 5.45 -10.22
CA ALA A 341 -0.95 5.73 -9.71
C ALA A 341 -0.58 7.21 -9.84
N SER A 342 -0.87 7.82 -11.00
CA SER A 342 -0.63 9.24 -11.27
C SER A 342 -1.41 10.13 -10.33
N GLU A 343 -2.68 9.82 -10.10
CA GLU A 343 -3.52 10.61 -9.21
C GLU A 343 -3.06 10.52 -7.76
N LEU A 344 -2.67 9.32 -7.30
CA LEU A 344 -2.08 9.13 -5.98
C LEU A 344 -0.77 9.92 -5.81
N LEU A 345 0.11 9.92 -6.82
CA LEU A 345 1.32 10.75 -6.84
C LEU A 345 0.97 12.24 -6.82
N ARG A 346 -0.06 12.66 -7.58
CA ARG A 346 -0.53 14.05 -7.64
C ARG A 346 -1.01 14.56 -6.29
N VAL A 347 -1.79 13.76 -5.56
CA VAL A 347 -2.44 14.19 -4.30
C VAL A 347 -1.54 14.00 -3.09
N ALA A 348 -0.67 12.99 -3.10
CA ALA A 348 0.05 12.58 -1.90
C ALA A 348 1.47 12.02 -2.14
N GLY A 349 2.00 12.11 -3.36
CA GLY A 349 3.31 11.58 -3.73
C GLY A 349 4.46 12.12 -2.87
N MET A 350 4.39 13.39 -2.48
CA MET A 350 5.42 14.04 -1.66
C MET A 350 5.36 13.65 -0.18
N SER A 351 4.37 12.87 0.27
CA SER A 351 4.14 12.71 1.72
C SER A 351 3.60 11.35 2.18
N ARG A 352 2.74 10.68 1.40
CA ARG A 352 1.97 9.50 1.86
C ARG A 352 1.97 8.32 0.88
N VAL A 353 2.68 8.40 -0.24
CA VAL A 353 2.83 7.29 -1.19
C VAL A 353 4.20 6.64 -0.98
N VAL A 354 4.24 5.34 -0.70
CA VAL A 354 5.50 4.58 -0.57
C VAL A 354 5.58 3.52 -1.65
N PHE A 355 6.76 3.31 -2.24
CA PHE A 355 6.99 2.21 -3.18
C PHE A 355 7.13 0.86 -2.46
N ALA A 356 6.67 -0.21 -3.10
CA ALA A 356 7.00 -1.57 -2.69
C ALA A 356 6.90 -2.59 -3.85
N THR A 357 7.71 -3.63 -3.82
CA THR A 357 7.75 -4.64 -4.90
C THR A 357 6.69 -5.72 -4.74
N ASP A 358 6.33 -6.05 -3.50
CA ASP A 358 5.51 -7.22 -3.15
C ASP A 358 6.17 -8.55 -3.55
N TRP A 359 7.51 -8.59 -3.56
CA TRP A 359 8.31 -9.80 -3.74
C TRP A 359 7.95 -10.84 -2.66
N PRO A 360 7.88 -12.15 -2.95
CA PRO A 360 8.30 -12.84 -4.18
C PRO A 360 7.18 -12.98 -5.21
N HIS A 361 6.24 -12.04 -5.24
CA HIS A 361 5.12 -12.03 -6.19
C HIS A 361 4.27 -13.30 -6.10
N THR A 362 3.90 -13.67 -4.88
CA THR A 362 3.21 -14.94 -4.58
C THR A 362 2.00 -15.18 -5.49
N ARG A 363 1.97 -16.37 -6.12
CA ARG A 363 1.04 -16.83 -7.18
C ARG A 363 1.32 -16.29 -8.59
N TYR A 364 2.40 -15.54 -8.76
CA TYR A 364 2.87 -14.97 -10.03
C TYR A 364 4.34 -15.35 -10.25
N ASP A 365 4.65 -16.64 -10.13
CA ASP A 365 6.02 -17.16 -10.25
C ASP A 365 6.63 -16.76 -11.61
N GLY A 366 7.86 -16.22 -11.57
CA GLY A 366 8.56 -15.74 -12.75
C GLY A 366 8.23 -14.31 -13.17
N LEU A 367 7.36 -13.60 -12.44
CA LEU A 367 7.09 -12.17 -12.71
C LEU A 367 8.36 -11.32 -12.58
N ASP A 368 8.62 -10.51 -13.61
CA ASP A 368 9.60 -9.42 -13.55
C ASP A 368 8.91 -8.10 -13.18
N ILE A 369 9.26 -7.55 -12.01
CA ILE A 369 8.69 -6.30 -11.49
C ILE A 369 9.43 -5.05 -12.02
N ARG A 370 10.59 -5.21 -12.66
CA ARG A 370 11.41 -4.08 -13.14
C ARG A 370 10.67 -3.14 -14.09
N PRO A 371 9.79 -3.60 -15.02
CA PRO A 371 8.97 -2.70 -15.83
C PRO A 371 8.03 -1.82 -14.98
N TRP A 372 7.46 -2.34 -13.90
CA TRP A 372 6.65 -1.55 -12.97
C TRP A 372 7.48 -0.50 -12.24
N MET A 373 8.68 -0.87 -11.76
CA MET A 373 9.61 0.08 -11.14
C MET A 373 9.94 1.25 -12.10
N GLN A 374 10.22 0.92 -13.36
CA GLN A 374 10.41 1.92 -14.40
C GLN A 374 9.18 2.80 -14.59
N SER A 375 7.98 2.21 -14.64
CA SER A 375 6.74 2.97 -14.72
C SER A 375 6.54 3.93 -13.55
N VAL A 376 6.80 3.53 -12.31
CA VAL A 376 6.68 4.43 -11.15
C VAL A 376 7.64 5.62 -11.28
N VAL A 377 8.89 5.36 -11.67
CA VAL A 377 9.89 6.41 -11.89
C VAL A 377 9.51 7.32 -13.06
N ASP A 378 8.96 6.78 -14.15
CA ASP A 378 8.51 7.56 -15.30
C ASP A 378 7.26 8.41 -15.00
N LEU A 379 6.35 7.91 -14.15
CA LEU A 379 5.20 8.67 -13.67
C LEU A 379 5.60 9.87 -12.79
N CYS A 380 6.77 9.82 -12.15
CA CYS A 380 7.33 10.97 -11.44
C CYS A 380 7.92 12.03 -12.41
N GLY A 381 8.08 11.70 -13.69
CA GLY A 381 8.66 12.59 -14.69
C GLY A 381 10.10 13.02 -14.34
N ALA A 382 10.39 14.31 -14.51
CA ALA A 382 11.69 14.90 -14.18
C ALA A 382 11.82 15.33 -12.70
N ASP A 383 10.80 15.06 -11.88
CA ASP A 383 10.75 15.48 -10.47
C ASP A 383 11.55 14.51 -9.59
N GLN A 384 12.83 14.84 -9.38
CA GLN A 384 13.74 14.04 -8.55
C GLN A 384 13.33 14.04 -7.07
N GLU A 385 12.69 15.11 -6.58
CA GLU A 385 12.22 15.16 -5.20
C GLU A 385 11.04 14.21 -5.02
N LEU A 386 10.12 14.14 -5.98
CA LEU A 386 9.05 13.14 -5.95
C LEU A 386 9.58 11.71 -5.98
N VAL A 387 10.56 11.40 -6.84
CA VAL A 387 11.21 10.08 -6.86
C VAL A 387 11.85 9.79 -5.50
N GLU A 388 12.55 10.75 -4.92
CA GLU A 388 13.14 10.62 -3.58
C GLU A 388 12.08 10.29 -2.54
N ARG A 389 10.99 11.06 -2.51
CA ARG A 389 9.93 10.90 -1.51
C ARG A 389 9.25 9.54 -1.64
N VAL A 390 8.93 9.11 -2.87
CA VAL A 390 8.23 7.84 -3.13
C VAL A 390 9.09 6.62 -2.78
N PHE A 391 10.38 6.63 -3.11
CA PHE A 391 11.27 5.49 -2.90
C PHE A 391 11.99 5.50 -1.56
N ARG A 392 12.12 6.65 -0.88
CA ARG A 392 12.87 6.77 0.36
C ARG A 392 12.16 7.61 1.43
N GLY A 393 12.00 8.91 1.22
CA GLY A 393 11.61 9.83 2.29
C GLY A 393 10.27 9.48 2.96
N ASN A 394 9.25 9.11 2.19
CA ASN A 394 7.94 8.72 2.74
C ASN A 394 8.02 7.39 3.51
N ALA A 395 8.89 6.46 3.10
CA ALA A 395 9.08 5.19 3.81
C ALA A 395 9.80 5.41 5.14
N GLU A 396 10.84 6.25 5.16
CA GLU A 396 11.51 6.64 6.40
C GLU A 396 10.54 7.30 7.40
N ASP A 397 9.67 8.18 6.89
CA ASP A 397 8.63 8.84 7.70
C ASP A 397 7.60 7.83 8.20
N LEU A 398 7.13 6.90 7.36
CA LEU A 398 6.14 5.88 7.72
C LEU A 398 6.68 4.92 8.78
N TRP A 399 7.88 4.37 8.55
CA TRP A 399 8.48 3.29 9.33
C TRP A 399 9.40 3.75 10.47
N SER A 400 9.30 5.04 10.84
CA SER A 400 10.00 5.64 11.98
C SER A 400 11.51 5.39 11.93
N VAL A 401 12.11 5.64 10.77
CA VAL A 401 13.55 5.55 10.56
C VAL A 401 14.19 6.83 11.09
N LYS A 402 15.20 6.69 11.96
CA LYS A 402 15.97 7.84 12.45
C LYS A 402 16.92 8.28 11.34
N ARG A 403 16.74 9.48 10.81
CA ARG A 403 17.74 10.11 9.95
C ARG A 403 18.92 10.53 10.83
N LEU A 404 20.13 10.09 10.50
CA LEU A 404 21.33 10.66 11.09
C LEU A 404 21.47 12.06 10.50
N GLU A 405 21.44 13.08 11.37
CA GLU A 405 21.63 14.50 10.99
C GLU A 405 23.05 14.78 10.49
#